data_AF-A0A4Q0QTR3-F1
#
_entry.id   AF-A0A4Q0QTR3-F1
#
_cell.length_a   1.000
_cell.length_b   1.000
_cell.length_c   1.000
_cell.angle_alpha   90.00
_cell.angle_beta   90.00
_cell.angle_gamma   90.00
#
_symmetry.space_group_name_H-M   'P 1'
#
loop_
_entity.id
_entity.type
_entity.pdbx_description
1 polymer ?
#
loop_
_entity_poly.entity_id
_entity_poly.type
_entity_poly.pdbx_seq_one_letter_code
_entity_poly.pdbx_strand_id
1 'polypeptide(L)'
;MSGKEVTDEVHYRDVYEHDGTLRSYSMGSKKRGKWTIQGDDLCIDLPEPDGGCFEVTAAGKNVVLTPKGLGSPSDGIVQAISDPK
;
A
#
# COMPACT_ATOMS: atom_id res chain seq x y z
N MET A 1 3.67 -6.45 6.07
CA MET A 1 3.84 -5.52 4.93
C MET A 1 5.28 -5.02 4.77
N SER A 2 6.08 -4.90 5.84
CA SER A 2 7.48 -4.44 5.74
C SER A 2 8.32 -5.26 4.75
N GLY A 3 9.01 -4.58 3.83
CA GLY A 3 9.87 -5.19 2.80
C GLY A 3 9.09 -5.91 1.69
N LYS A 4 7.87 -5.47 1.39
CA LYS A 4 7.00 -6.08 0.39
C LYS A 4 6.38 -5.01 -0.50
N GLU A 5 5.84 -5.44 -1.62
CA GLU A 5 4.97 -4.64 -2.46
C GLU A 5 3.56 -5.24 -2.53
N VAL A 6 2.57 -4.37 -2.72
CA VAL A 6 1.18 -4.72 -3.02
C VAL A 6 0.86 -4.21 -4.42
N THR A 7 0.26 -5.04 -5.26
CA THR A 7 -0.12 -4.67 -6.62
C THR A 7 -1.33 -5.46 -7.07
N ASP A 8 -2.13 -4.89 -7.96
CA ASP A 8 -3.15 -5.62 -8.72
C ASP A 8 -2.65 -6.05 -10.11
N GLU A 9 -1.34 -5.98 -10.34
CA GLU A 9 -0.62 -6.30 -11.58
C GLU A 9 -0.92 -5.39 -12.77
N VAL A 10 -1.92 -4.51 -12.68
CA VAL A 10 -2.43 -3.74 -13.82
C VAL A 10 -2.48 -2.23 -13.55
N HIS A 11 -3.10 -1.79 -12.46
CA HIS A 11 -3.40 -0.37 -12.22
C HIS A 11 -2.45 0.29 -11.23
N TYR A 12 -1.99 -0.44 -10.21
CA TYR A 12 -1.14 0.14 -9.17
C TYR A 12 -0.12 -0.84 -8.60
N ARG A 13 0.93 -0.25 -8.02
CA ARG A 13 1.94 -0.94 -7.21
C ARG A 13 2.39 -0.02 -6.09
N ASP A 14 2.26 -0.47 -4.85
CA ASP A 14 2.75 0.21 -3.66
C ASP A 14 3.85 -0.59 -3.00
N VAL A 15 5.01 0.04 -2.81
CA VAL A 15 6.18 -0.59 -2.21
C VAL A 15 6.41 -0.08 -0.79
N TYR A 16 6.32 -0.97 0.18
CA TYR A 16 6.43 -0.70 1.61
C TYR A 16 7.84 -1.08 2.11
N GLU A 17 8.78 -0.14 2.01
CA GLU A 17 10.18 -0.34 2.39
C GLU A 17 10.33 -0.56 3.91
N HIS A 18 11.35 -1.30 4.33
CA HIS A 18 11.61 -1.58 5.76
C HIS A 18 11.80 -0.32 6.62
N ASP A 19 12.26 0.78 6.04
CA ASP A 19 12.52 2.04 6.73
C ASP A 19 11.29 2.97 6.80
N GLY A 20 10.09 2.44 6.52
CA GLY A 20 8.85 3.20 6.51
C GLY A 20 8.67 4.09 5.27
N THR A 21 9.52 3.97 4.26
CA THR A 21 9.32 4.68 2.99
C THR A 21 8.28 3.97 2.13
N LEU A 22 7.32 4.74 1.58
CA LEU A 22 6.37 4.27 0.58
C LEU A 22 6.82 4.75 -0.81
N ARG A 23 6.84 3.86 -1.80
CA ARG A 23 6.91 4.21 -3.23
C ARG A 23 5.62 3.74 -3.89
N SER A 24 4.76 4.67 -4.29
CA SER A 24 3.49 4.39 -4.94
C SER A 24 3.57 4.66 -6.43
N TYR A 25 3.08 3.72 -7.22
CA TYR A 25 3.03 3.77 -8.67
C TYR A 25 1.59 3.50 -9.08
N SER A 26 0.88 4.49 -9.57
CA SER A 26 -0.53 4.33 -9.95
C SER A 26 -0.88 5.29 -11.08
N MET A 27 -1.64 4.80 -12.07
CA MET A 27 -2.17 5.63 -13.17
C MET A 27 -1.12 6.52 -13.86
N GLY A 28 0.09 5.99 -14.07
CA GLY A 28 1.21 6.73 -14.69
C GLY A 28 1.90 7.75 -13.80
N SER A 29 1.50 7.88 -12.53
CA SER A 29 2.12 8.75 -11.54
C SER A 29 2.99 7.95 -10.57
N LYS A 30 4.13 8.53 -10.18
CA LYS A 30 5.00 8.00 -9.12
C LYS A 30 4.98 8.96 -7.94
N LYS A 31 4.65 8.46 -6.76
CA LYS A 31 4.64 9.21 -5.49
C LYS A 31 5.58 8.54 -4.50
N ARG A 32 6.16 9.35 -3.62
CA ARG A 32 6.96 8.87 -2.48
C ARG A 32 6.40 9.49 -1.22
N GLY A 33 6.17 8.65 -0.20
CA GLY A 33 5.59 9.05 1.07
C GLY A 33 6.13 8.21 2.22
N LYS A 34 5.39 8.18 3.31
CA LYS A 34 5.68 7.31 4.45
C LYS A 34 4.54 6.32 4.67
N TRP A 35 4.88 5.18 5.26
CA TRP A 35 3.90 4.24 5.77
C TRP A 35 4.27 3.81 7.17
N THR A 36 3.25 3.52 7.97
CA THR A 36 3.38 3.03 9.34
C THR A 36 2.30 2.00 9.62
N ILE A 37 2.52 1.16 10.63
CA ILE A 37 1.44 0.35 11.22
C ILE A 37 1.04 1.02 12.53
N GLN A 38 -0.26 1.31 12.69
CA GLN A 38 -0.84 1.86 13.91
C GLN A 38 -1.88 0.88 14.43
N GLY A 39 -1.55 0.13 15.49
CA GLY A 39 -2.36 -1.01 15.91
C GLY A 39 -2.36 -2.09 14.82
N ASP A 40 -3.53 -2.40 14.26
CA ASP A 40 -3.72 -3.35 13.16
C ASP A 40 -3.89 -2.66 11.80
N ASP A 41 -3.88 -1.32 11.76
CA ASP A 41 -4.11 -0.55 10.55
C ASP A 41 -2.80 -0.15 9.85
N LEU A 42 -2.81 -0.20 8.52
CA LEU A 42 -1.77 0.38 7.67
C LEU A 42 -2.10 1.86 7.43
N CYS A 43 -1.23 2.77 7.85
CA CYS A 43 -1.40 4.20 7.61
C CYS A 43 -0.38 4.72 6.60
N ILE A 44 -0.86 5.37 5.55
CA ILE A 44 -0.09 5.98 4.47
C ILE A 44 -0.15 7.50 4.60
N ASP A 45 1.03 8.12 4.64
CA ASP A 45 1.22 9.56 4.63
C ASP A 45 1.44 10.03 3.18
N LEU A 46 0.31 10.15 2.47
CA LEU A 46 0.18 10.80 1.18
C LEU A 46 -1.04 11.73 1.22
N PRO A 47 -1.11 12.74 0.34
CA PRO A 47 -2.33 13.54 0.21
C PRO A 47 -3.52 12.67 -0.23
N GLU A 48 -4.70 13.00 0.29
CA GLU A 48 -5.98 12.46 -0.21
C GLU A 48 -6.08 12.61 -1.75
N PRO A 49 -6.60 11.61 -2.47
CA PRO A 49 -7.25 10.40 -1.96
C PRO A 49 -6.31 9.19 -1.74
N ASP A 50 -5.00 9.35 -1.88
CA ASP A 50 -4.05 8.21 -1.89
C ASP A 50 -3.45 7.90 -0.50
N GLY A 51 -3.79 8.71 0.50
CA GLY A 51 -3.35 8.54 1.89
C GLY A 51 -4.46 8.04 2.80
N GLY A 52 -4.14 7.98 4.09
CA GLY A 52 -5.08 7.56 5.14
C GLY A 52 -4.72 6.21 5.75
N CYS A 53 -5.58 5.73 6.65
CA CYS A 53 -5.41 4.45 7.33
C CYS A 53 -6.36 3.40 6.77
N PHE A 54 -5.86 2.18 6.63
CA PHE A 54 -6.51 1.06 5.99
C PHE A 54 -6.49 -0.14 6.92
N GLU A 55 -7.66 -0.75 7.11
CA GLU A 55 -7.74 -2.10 7.65
C GLU A 55 -7.21 -3.08 6.61
N VAL A 56 -6.36 -4.01 7.05
CA VAL A 56 -5.71 -4.98 6.18
C VAL A 56 -6.28 -6.36 6.43
N THR A 57 -7.02 -6.89 5.46
CA THR A 57 -7.43 -8.31 5.46
C THR A 57 -6.55 -9.08 4.48
N ALA A 58 -5.98 -10.21 4.90
CA ALA A 58 -5.13 -11.02 4.04
C ALA A 58 -5.54 -12.50 4.03
N ALA A 59 -5.50 -13.11 2.85
CA ALA A 59 -5.72 -14.54 2.64
C ALA A 59 -4.64 -15.08 1.68
N GLY A 60 -3.62 -15.73 2.25
CA GLY A 60 -2.45 -16.17 1.48
C GLY A 60 -1.65 -14.98 0.94
N LYS A 61 -1.63 -14.82 -0.39
CA LYS A 61 -0.98 -13.66 -1.05
C LYS A 61 -1.95 -12.51 -1.33
N ASN A 62 -3.24 -12.76 -1.29
CA ASN A 62 -4.25 -11.75 -1.57
C ASN A 62 -4.44 -10.86 -0.35
N VAL A 63 -4.60 -9.57 -0.58
CA VAL A 63 -4.86 -8.55 0.44
C VAL A 63 -6.01 -7.67 -0.01
N VAL A 64 -6.82 -7.24 0.94
CA VAL A 64 -7.83 -6.19 0.77
C VAL A 64 -7.51 -5.07 1.75
N LEU A 65 -7.35 -3.87 1.22
CA LEU A 65 -7.13 -2.65 1.98
C LEU A 65 -8.47 -1.89 2.06
N THR A 66 -9.08 -1.87 3.23
CA THR A 66 -10.35 -1.16 3.44
C THR A 66 -10.07 0.18 4.11
N PRO A 67 -10.33 1.33 3.46
CA PRO A 67 -10.08 2.63 4.06
C PRO A 67 -10.95 2.83 5.29
N LYS A 68 -10.38 3.34 6.39
CA LYS A 68 -11.13 3.77 7.59
C LYS A 68 -11.84 5.12 7.39
N GLY A 69 -11.57 5.81 6.27
CA GLY A 69 -12.15 7.09 5.88
C GLY A 69 -13.06 6.98 4.65
N LEU A 70 -13.04 8.02 3.80
CA LEU A 70 -13.72 8.01 2.51
C LEU A 70 -12.91 7.17 1.51
N GLY A 71 -13.58 6.40 0.65
CA GLY A 71 -12.94 5.57 -0.37
C GLY A 71 -13.64 4.23 -0.54
N SER A 72 -13.23 3.48 -1.56
CA SER A 72 -13.64 2.08 -1.73
C SER A 72 -12.49 1.16 -1.36
N PRO A 73 -12.75 -0.06 -0.87
CA PRO A 73 -11.71 -1.05 -0.67
C PRO A 73 -10.91 -1.31 -1.95
N SER A 74 -9.62 -1.59 -1.81
CA SER A 74 -8.75 -2.01 -2.92
C SER A 74 -8.19 -3.41 -2.66
N ASP A 75 -8.29 -4.27 -3.68
CA ASP A 75 -7.70 -5.59 -3.68
C ASP A 75 -6.28 -5.55 -4.24
N GLY A 76 -5.43 -6.47 -3.80
CA GLY A 76 -4.07 -6.60 -4.30
C GLY A 76 -3.42 -7.93 -3.95
N ILE A 77 -2.22 -8.10 -4.45
CA ILE A 77 -1.35 -9.25 -4.24
C ILE A 77 -0.07 -8.78 -3.56
N VAL A 78 0.25 -9.41 -2.45
CA VAL A 78 1.47 -9.18 -1.69
C VAL A 78 2.61 -10.01 -2.28
N GLN A 79 3.69 -9.35 -2.67
CA GLN A 79 4.89 -10.00 -3.20
C GLN A 79 6.21 -9.37 -2.72
N ALA A 80 7.33 -10.00 -3.06
CA ALA A 80 8.64 -9.43 -2.80
C ALA A 80 8.87 -8.20 -3.68
N ILE A 81 9.63 -7.23 -3.17
CA ILE A 81 9.96 -6.03 -3.94
C ILE A 81 10.69 -6.42 -5.21
N SER A 82 10.15 -6.00 -6.35
CA SER A 82 10.63 -6.39 -7.68
C SER A 82 11.78 -5.53 -8.20
N ASP A 83 12.03 -4.37 -7.57
CA ASP A 83 13.02 -3.39 -8.01
C ASP A 83 13.85 -2.78 -6.87
N PRO A 84 15.10 -2.36 -7.14
CA PRO A 84 15.88 -1.62 -6.15
C PRO A 84 15.22 -0.28 -5.81
N LYS A 85 15.51 0.19 -4.59
CA LYS A 85 14.95 1.41 -4.00
C LYS A 85 15.33 2.70 -4.74
#